data_AF-A0AAU4SEN3-F1
#
_entry.id   AF-A0AAU4SEN3-F1
#
_cell.length_a   1.000
_cell.length_b   1.000
_cell.length_c   1.000
_cell.angle_alpha   90.00
_cell.angle_beta   90.00
_cell.angle_gamma   90.00
#
_symmetry.space_group_name_H-M   'P 1'
#
loop_
_entity.id
_entity.type
_entity.pdbx_description
1 polymer ?
#
loop_
_entity_poly.entity_id
_entity_poly.type
_entity_poly.pdbx_seq_one_letter_code
_entity_poly.pdbx_strand_id
1 'polypeptide(L)'
;MIKQRGVLSALFLMSVLLTACGSEKSAADPAELASRAEALGIAPEHVYVTEAPGFTLAQQSVGVIGGDGFSAVYVAKEGGAQLQLSVDRGTMTADTCAQGATAPCEREGDAWYRGQEYAIPKKGHVVRVSGEGVPRDVLKEAALAVHRPSDAELDALLPAAPAGGGSVERGDLPPEGDGAPNNEANTTG
;
A
#
# COMPACT_ATOMS: atom_id res chain seq x y z
N MET A 1 29.43 24.73 -73.35
CA MET A 1 30.03 23.39 -73.54
C MET A 1 30.03 22.64 -72.20
N ILE A 2 29.15 21.63 -72.12
CA ILE A 2 29.17 20.36 -71.35
C ILE A 2 30.31 20.16 -70.31
N LYS A 3 29.96 19.92 -69.03
CA LYS A 3 30.05 18.58 -68.38
C LYS A 3 29.58 18.60 -66.92
N GLN A 4 28.48 17.88 -66.66
CA GLN A 4 28.15 17.28 -65.37
C GLN A 4 29.23 16.26 -64.97
N ARG A 5 29.52 16.19 -63.67
CA ARG A 5 29.93 14.96 -62.96
C ARG A 5 29.36 15.02 -61.56
N GLY A 6 28.43 14.11 -61.26
CA GLY A 6 27.87 13.94 -59.92
C GLY A 6 28.71 13.01 -59.05
N VAL A 7 28.08 12.66 -57.92
CA VAL A 7 28.22 11.43 -57.09
C VAL A 7 28.65 11.69 -55.64
N LEU A 8 27.66 11.46 -54.76
CA LEU A 8 27.68 10.87 -53.41
C LEU A 8 28.67 11.39 -52.34
N SER A 9 28.16 11.78 -51.16
CA SER A 9 27.94 10.84 -50.05
C SER A 9 27.66 11.54 -48.69
N ALA A 10 26.73 10.91 -47.97
CA ALA A 10 26.61 10.83 -46.50
C ALA A 10 26.24 12.10 -45.71
N LEU A 11 24.92 12.34 -45.63
CA LEU A 11 24.28 12.92 -44.44
C LEU A 11 24.56 12.00 -43.23
N PHE A 12 25.42 12.43 -42.31
CA PHE A 12 25.55 11.81 -41.00
C PHE A 12 24.40 12.32 -40.11
N LEU A 13 23.27 11.60 -40.10
CA LEU A 13 22.29 11.70 -39.02
C LEU A 13 22.95 11.12 -37.75
N MET A 14 23.44 12.01 -36.87
CA MET A 14 23.69 11.65 -35.48
C MET A 14 22.34 11.53 -34.76
N SER A 15 21.74 10.34 -34.86
CA SER A 15 20.67 9.91 -33.96
C SER A 15 21.30 9.63 -32.59
N VAL A 16 21.33 10.65 -31.72
CA VAL A 16 21.64 10.46 -30.30
C VAL A 16 20.52 9.61 -29.70
N LEU A 17 20.79 8.31 -29.58
CA LEU A 17 19.98 7.36 -28.83
C LEU A 17 20.15 7.69 -27.34
N LEU A 18 19.28 8.54 -26.79
CA LEU A 18 19.02 8.55 -25.35
C LEU A 18 18.27 7.27 -24.99
N THR A 19 19.00 6.17 -24.78
CA THR A 19 18.48 5.04 -24.00
C THR A 19 18.54 5.42 -22.52
N ALA A 20 17.62 6.29 -22.10
CA ALA A 20 17.28 6.41 -20.70
C ALA A 20 16.56 5.11 -20.30
N CYS A 21 17.31 4.14 -19.79
CA CYS A 21 16.74 3.01 -19.06
C CYS A 21 16.26 3.56 -17.72
N GLY A 22 15.10 4.22 -17.74
CA GLY A 22 14.37 4.54 -16.53
C GLY A 22 13.88 3.23 -15.95
N SER A 23 14.40 2.83 -14.79
CA SER A 23 13.75 1.82 -13.96
C SER A 23 12.46 2.43 -13.43
N GLU A 24 11.44 2.50 -14.29
CA GLU A 24 10.07 2.69 -13.86
C GLU A 24 9.76 1.48 -12.96
N LYS A 25 9.53 1.73 -11.66
CA LYS A 25 9.10 0.70 -10.70
C LYS A 25 7.87 0.04 -11.30
N SER A 26 8.05 -1.15 -11.86
CA SER A 26 6.95 -1.91 -12.42
C SER A 26 6.06 -2.39 -11.29
N ALA A 27 4.75 -2.38 -11.50
CA ALA A 27 3.80 -2.93 -10.53
C ALA A 27 4.14 -4.40 -10.25
N ALA A 28 3.88 -4.83 -9.02
CA ALA A 28 4.15 -6.20 -8.60
C ALA A 28 3.39 -7.23 -9.44
N ASP A 29 3.92 -8.45 -9.50
CA ASP A 29 3.21 -9.56 -10.12
C ASP A 29 1.79 -9.72 -9.50
N PRO A 30 0.71 -9.67 -10.31
CA PRO A 30 -0.64 -9.70 -9.78
C PRO A 30 -1.01 -11.00 -9.06
N ALA A 31 -0.44 -12.13 -9.47
CA ALA A 31 -0.74 -13.43 -8.86
C ALA A 31 -0.04 -13.57 -7.51
N GLU A 32 1.20 -13.12 -7.42
CA GLU A 32 1.94 -13.08 -6.15
C GLU A 32 1.27 -12.15 -5.14
N LEU A 33 0.88 -10.95 -5.58
CA LEU A 33 0.14 -10.01 -4.74
C LEU A 33 -1.16 -10.63 -4.24
N ALA A 34 -1.94 -11.25 -5.11
CA ALA A 34 -3.20 -11.88 -4.75
C ALA A 34 -2.98 -13.00 -3.72
N SER A 35 -2.01 -13.89 -3.95
CA SER A 35 -1.71 -14.99 -3.03
C SER A 35 -1.32 -14.50 -1.63
N ARG A 36 -0.46 -13.48 -1.53
CA ARG A 36 -0.05 -12.90 -0.24
C ARG A 36 -1.19 -12.16 0.46
N ALA A 37 -1.97 -11.39 -0.28
CA ALA A 37 -3.10 -10.64 0.28
C ALA A 37 -4.20 -11.58 0.81
N GLU A 38 -4.57 -12.59 0.02
CA GLU A 38 -5.59 -13.58 0.39
C GLU A 38 -5.17 -14.41 1.61
N ALA A 39 -3.88 -14.74 1.75
CA ALA A 39 -3.36 -15.42 2.93
C ALA A 39 -3.54 -14.61 4.24
N LEU A 40 -3.72 -13.29 4.13
CA LEU A 40 -3.99 -12.38 5.25
C LEU A 40 -5.47 -11.95 5.33
N GLY A 41 -6.33 -12.47 4.45
CA GLY A 41 -7.75 -12.08 4.38
C GLY A 41 -7.99 -10.68 3.79
N ILE A 42 -7.04 -10.15 3.01
CA ILE A 42 -7.13 -8.82 2.37
C ILE A 42 -7.52 -8.99 0.91
N ALA A 43 -8.47 -8.20 0.41
CA ALA A 43 -8.78 -8.20 -1.01
C ALA A 43 -7.58 -7.66 -1.83
N PRO A 44 -7.12 -8.36 -2.88
CA PRO A 44 -5.92 -7.95 -3.63
C PRO A 44 -5.99 -6.51 -4.17
N GLU A 45 -7.17 -6.04 -4.56
CA GLU A 45 -7.42 -4.67 -5.02
C GLU A 45 -7.28 -3.60 -3.92
N HIS A 46 -7.30 -3.97 -2.64
CA HIS A 46 -7.15 -3.04 -1.51
C HIS A 46 -5.68 -2.82 -1.11
N VAL A 47 -4.73 -3.59 -1.64
CA VAL A 47 -3.30 -3.43 -1.32
C VAL A 47 -2.71 -2.19 -1.99
N TYR A 48 -2.40 -1.17 -1.20
CA TYR A 48 -1.73 0.05 -1.66
C TYR A 48 -0.52 0.36 -0.79
N VAL A 49 0.40 1.14 -1.34
CA VAL A 49 1.52 1.74 -0.62
C VAL A 49 1.51 3.24 -0.82
N THR A 50 2.20 3.95 0.05
CA THR A 50 2.47 5.39 -0.06
C THR A 50 3.90 5.68 0.41
N GLU A 51 4.39 6.87 0.08
CA GLU A 51 5.65 7.40 0.56
C GLU A 51 5.40 8.76 1.20
N ALA A 52 5.99 8.98 2.37
CA ALA A 52 5.96 10.28 3.05
C ALA A 52 7.34 10.59 3.64
N PRO A 53 7.92 11.77 3.39
CA PRO A 53 9.24 12.12 3.91
C PRO A 53 9.32 11.96 5.43
N GLY A 54 10.33 11.23 5.89
CA GLY A 54 10.55 11.01 7.33
C GLY A 54 9.71 9.91 7.97
N PHE A 55 8.85 9.22 7.20
CA PHE A 55 8.07 8.09 7.68
C PHE A 55 8.60 6.76 7.12
N THR A 56 8.43 5.69 7.88
CA THR A 56 8.78 4.33 7.48
C THR A 56 7.65 3.38 7.81
N LEU A 57 7.37 2.45 6.90
CA LEU A 57 6.38 1.39 7.13
C LEU A 57 6.72 0.60 8.40
N ALA A 58 5.74 0.47 9.28
CA ALA A 58 5.75 -0.49 10.37
C ALA A 58 5.12 -1.79 9.87
N GLN A 59 5.90 -2.73 9.33
CA GLN A 59 5.38 -3.93 8.66
C GLN A 59 4.41 -4.73 9.54
N GLN A 60 4.66 -4.81 10.85
CA GLN A 60 3.77 -5.49 11.80
C GLN A 60 2.38 -4.86 11.98
N SER A 61 2.18 -3.64 11.48
CA SER A 61 0.88 -2.96 11.47
C SER A 61 0.02 -3.33 10.26
N VAL A 62 0.59 -4.03 9.28
CA VAL A 62 -0.13 -4.42 8.08
C VAL A 62 -1.13 -5.51 8.43
N GLY A 63 -2.39 -5.29 8.06
CA GLY A 63 -3.45 -6.24 8.35
C GLY A 63 -4.79 -5.88 7.73
N VAL A 64 -5.74 -6.76 7.98
CA VAL A 64 -7.13 -6.58 7.54
C VAL A 64 -7.86 -5.57 8.42
N ILE A 65 -8.68 -4.73 7.79
CA ILE A 65 -9.71 -3.94 8.47
C ILE A 65 -11.07 -4.25 7.86
N GLY A 66 -12.12 -4.22 8.67
CA GLY A 66 -13.45 -4.58 8.19
C GLY A 66 -13.52 -6.06 7.77
N GLY A 67 -14.11 -6.33 6.60
CA GLY A 67 -14.24 -7.69 6.07
C GLY A 67 -13.02 -8.16 5.29
N ASP A 68 -12.53 -7.32 4.38
CA ASP A 68 -11.41 -7.62 3.46
C ASP A 68 -10.60 -6.36 3.11
N GLY A 69 -10.73 -5.30 3.92
CA GLY A 69 -9.98 -4.06 3.76
C GLY A 69 -8.50 -4.22 4.12
N PHE A 70 -7.73 -3.18 3.86
CA PHE A 70 -6.30 -3.12 4.11
C PHE A 70 -5.97 -1.95 5.03
N SER A 71 -5.06 -2.14 5.99
CA SER A 71 -4.48 -1.07 6.78
C SER A 71 -2.99 -1.26 6.92
N ALA A 72 -2.25 -0.15 6.89
CA ALA A 72 -0.83 -0.08 7.18
C ALA A 72 -0.51 1.24 7.88
N VAL A 73 0.40 1.20 8.85
CA VAL A 73 0.89 2.39 9.56
C VAL A 73 2.33 2.67 9.15
N TYR A 74 2.60 3.93 8.86
CA TYR A 74 3.92 4.48 8.67
C TYR A 74 4.25 5.32 9.90
N VAL A 75 5.40 5.07 10.52
CA VAL A 75 5.82 5.77 11.73
C VAL A 75 6.88 6.81 11.38
N ALA A 76 6.77 8.00 11.94
CA ALA A 76 7.79 9.01 11.82
C ALA A 76 9.08 8.54 12.51
N LYS A 77 10.23 8.78 11.86
CA LYS A 77 11.55 8.48 12.44
C LYS A 77 11.83 9.30 13.71
N GLU A 78 11.18 10.45 13.83
CA GLU A 78 11.31 11.39 14.96
C GLU A 78 9.91 11.83 15.42
N GLY A 79 9.77 12.19 16.70
CA GLY A 79 8.54 12.80 17.24
C GLY A 79 7.33 11.86 17.41
N GLY A 80 7.41 10.60 16.99
CA GLY A 80 6.41 9.57 17.27
C GLY A 80 5.08 9.69 16.51
N ALA A 81 4.98 10.62 15.56
CA ALA A 81 3.80 10.77 14.71
C ALA A 81 3.55 9.51 13.87
N GLN A 82 2.29 9.23 13.56
CA GLN A 82 1.87 8.06 12.78
C GLN A 82 0.97 8.50 11.64
N LEU A 83 1.25 7.97 10.46
CA LEU A 83 0.41 8.09 9.28
C LEU A 83 -0.21 6.73 9.00
N GLN A 84 -1.53 6.67 8.90
CA GLN A 84 -2.27 5.46 8.55
C GLN A 84 -2.71 5.53 7.10
N LEU A 85 -2.39 4.48 6.35
CA LEU A 85 -2.97 4.17 5.05
C LEU A 85 -4.03 3.10 5.27
N SER A 86 -5.29 3.39 4.92
CA SER A 86 -6.37 2.42 4.97
C SER A 86 -7.14 2.36 3.67
N VAL A 87 -7.65 1.18 3.33
CA VAL A 87 -8.42 0.94 2.10
C VAL A 87 -9.57 0.02 2.43
N ASP A 88 -10.77 0.45 2.10
CA ASP A 88 -11.97 -0.36 2.29
C ASP A 88 -12.99 -0.07 1.19
N ARG A 89 -13.93 -0.99 1.02
CA ARG A 89 -15.04 -0.88 0.07
C ARG A 89 -15.84 0.38 0.35
N GLY A 90 -16.28 1.04 -0.71
CA GLY A 90 -17.13 2.20 -0.59
C GLY A 90 -16.96 3.21 -1.70
N THR A 91 -17.60 4.36 -1.52
CA THR A 91 -17.58 5.48 -2.45
C THR A 91 -17.27 6.76 -1.70
N MET A 92 -16.55 7.69 -2.34
CA MET A 92 -16.34 9.03 -1.82
C MET A 92 -16.91 10.08 -2.78
N THR A 93 -18.01 10.71 -2.38
CA THR A 93 -18.67 11.85 -3.03
C THR A 93 -18.73 13.04 -2.07
N ALA A 94 -19.19 14.20 -2.54
CA ALA A 94 -19.42 15.37 -1.68
C ALA A 94 -20.33 15.03 -0.49
N ASP A 95 -21.43 14.32 -0.77
CA ASP A 95 -22.42 13.95 0.24
C ASP A 95 -21.85 12.96 1.26
N THR A 96 -21.19 11.90 0.80
CA THR A 96 -20.60 10.91 1.72
C THR A 96 -19.42 11.49 2.49
N CYS A 97 -18.73 12.48 1.94
CA CYS A 97 -17.66 13.17 2.65
C CYS A 97 -18.18 14.09 3.75
N ALA A 98 -19.30 14.78 3.53
CA ALA A 98 -19.94 15.64 4.52
C ALA A 98 -20.63 14.85 5.64
N GLN A 99 -20.99 13.59 5.40
CA GLN A 99 -21.62 12.73 6.40
C GLN A 99 -20.71 12.51 7.63
N GLY A 100 -21.23 12.85 8.81
CA GLY A 100 -20.52 12.69 10.08
C GLY A 100 -19.26 13.55 10.20
N ALA A 101 -19.12 14.58 9.35
CA ALA A 101 -17.96 15.46 9.35
C ALA A 101 -18.06 16.51 10.46
N THR A 102 -17.05 16.58 11.33
CA THR A 102 -16.88 17.68 12.30
C THR A 102 -16.12 18.88 11.70
N ALA A 103 -15.54 18.69 10.52
CA ALA A 103 -14.81 19.70 9.76
C ALA A 103 -15.31 19.76 8.31
N PRO A 104 -15.17 20.89 7.61
CA PRO A 104 -15.50 20.99 6.19
C PRO A 104 -14.76 19.91 5.38
N CYS A 105 -15.46 19.31 4.43
CA CYS A 105 -14.83 18.46 3.44
C CYS A 105 -14.51 19.26 2.18
N GLU A 106 -13.24 19.30 1.81
CA GLU A 106 -12.74 20.07 0.67
C GLU A 106 -12.31 19.11 -0.44
N ARG A 107 -12.76 19.36 -1.68
CA ARG A 107 -12.27 18.60 -2.83
C ARG A 107 -10.95 19.21 -3.30
N GLU A 108 -9.92 18.36 -3.41
CA GLU A 108 -8.59 18.73 -3.90
C GLU A 108 -8.15 17.77 -5.00
N GLY A 109 -8.25 18.21 -6.25
CA GLY A 109 -8.00 17.35 -7.40
C GLY A 109 -8.93 16.14 -7.38
N ASP A 110 -8.35 14.94 -7.31
CA ASP A 110 -9.09 13.68 -7.25
C ASP A 110 -9.31 13.18 -5.82
N ALA A 111 -8.82 13.88 -4.79
CA ALA A 111 -8.97 13.53 -3.39
C ALA A 111 -9.93 14.48 -2.65
N TRP A 112 -10.36 14.04 -1.48
CA TRP A 112 -11.17 14.82 -0.55
C TRP A 112 -10.41 14.97 0.77
N TYR A 113 -10.22 16.19 1.25
CA TYR A 113 -9.57 16.47 2.52
C TYR A 113 -10.60 16.76 3.62
N ARG A 114 -10.46 16.13 4.78
CA ARG A 114 -11.33 16.34 5.94
C ARG A 114 -10.60 15.95 7.23
N GLY A 115 -10.55 16.85 8.21
CA GLY A 115 -10.20 16.50 9.60
C GLY A 115 -8.90 15.70 9.81
N GLN A 116 -7.84 16.02 9.06
CA GLN A 116 -6.55 15.29 9.01
C GLN A 116 -6.54 13.98 8.22
N GLU A 117 -7.41 13.86 7.23
CA GLU A 117 -7.45 12.74 6.29
C GLU A 117 -7.60 13.22 4.85
N TYR A 118 -6.88 12.59 3.93
CA TYR A 118 -7.20 12.59 2.50
C TYR A 118 -7.87 11.27 2.10
N ALA A 119 -9.01 11.35 1.43
CA ALA A 119 -9.73 10.22 0.87
C ALA A 119 -9.69 10.27 -0.66
N ILE A 120 -9.17 9.21 -1.28
CA ILE A 120 -8.97 9.05 -2.71
C ILE A 120 -9.95 7.99 -3.22
N PRO A 121 -11.08 8.40 -3.85
CA PRO A 121 -12.01 7.46 -4.45
C PRO A 121 -11.33 6.65 -5.57
N LYS A 122 -11.52 5.33 -5.53
CA LYS A 122 -11.22 4.40 -6.62
C LYS A 122 -12.51 3.67 -7.01
N LYS A 123 -12.43 2.80 -8.02
CA LYS A 123 -13.60 2.04 -8.47
C LYS A 123 -13.90 0.92 -7.46
N GLY A 124 -14.88 1.15 -6.58
CA GLY A 124 -15.39 0.16 -5.63
C GLY A 124 -14.84 0.28 -4.20
N HIS A 125 -13.80 1.08 -4.01
CA HIS A 125 -13.12 1.29 -2.73
C HIS A 125 -12.63 2.72 -2.59
N VAL A 126 -12.27 3.10 -1.36
CA VAL A 126 -11.68 4.40 -1.03
C VAL A 126 -10.35 4.16 -0.35
N VAL A 127 -9.29 4.78 -0.86
CA VAL A 127 -7.98 4.81 -0.20
C VAL A 127 -7.93 6.05 0.69
N ARG A 128 -7.60 5.89 1.97
CA ARG A 128 -7.51 6.96 2.95
C ARG A 128 -6.12 7.07 3.51
N VAL A 129 -5.62 8.29 3.60
CA VAL A 129 -4.36 8.64 4.25
C VAL A 129 -4.69 9.61 5.37
N SER A 130 -4.51 9.18 6.61
CA SER A 130 -4.80 9.97 7.81
C SER A 130 -3.58 10.01 8.73
N GLY A 131 -3.53 11.00 9.61
CA GLY A 131 -2.47 11.07 10.62
C GLY A 131 -2.73 12.17 11.62
N GLU A 132 -2.83 11.82 12.89
CA GLU A 132 -2.96 12.80 13.96
C GLU A 132 -1.61 13.46 14.23
N GLY A 133 -1.58 14.79 14.27
CA GLY A 133 -0.33 15.54 14.47
C GLY A 133 0.60 15.50 13.25
N VAL A 134 0.14 14.97 12.12
CA VAL A 134 0.86 15.01 10.85
C VAL A 134 0.46 16.28 10.09
N PRO A 135 1.42 17.11 9.65
CA PRO A 135 1.11 18.30 8.85
C PRO A 135 0.31 17.97 7.57
N ARG A 136 -0.63 18.86 7.20
CA ARG A 136 -1.53 18.66 6.05
C ARG A 136 -0.78 18.50 4.72
N ASP A 137 0.32 19.21 4.55
CA ASP A 137 1.21 19.11 3.39
C ASP A 137 1.86 17.72 3.29
N VAL A 138 2.35 17.17 4.40
CA VAL A 138 2.87 15.80 4.45
C VAL A 138 1.78 14.77 4.12
N LEU A 139 0.57 14.94 4.68
CA LEU A 139 -0.58 14.08 4.34
C LEU A 139 -0.95 14.19 2.86
N LYS A 140 -0.81 15.38 2.26
CA LYS A 140 -1.07 15.62 0.85
C LYS A 140 -0.05 14.92 -0.03
N GLU A 141 1.23 15.04 0.29
CA GLU A 141 2.32 14.35 -0.41
C GLU A 141 2.12 12.83 -0.36
N ALA A 142 1.82 12.30 0.83
CA ALA A 142 1.49 10.89 0.99
C ALA A 142 0.27 10.47 0.16
N ALA A 143 -0.81 11.25 0.16
CA ALA A 143 -1.98 10.97 -0.65
C ALA A 143 -1.66 10.94 -2.16
N LEU A 144 -0.82 11.87 -2.63
CA LEU A 144 -0.37 11.92 -4.02
C LEU A 144 0.58 10.76 -4.38
N ALA A 145 1.35 10.27 -3.40
CA ALA A 145 2.24 9.14 -3.56
C ALA A 145 1.54 7.77 -3.45
N VAL A 146 0.22 7.71 -3.23
CA VAL A 146 -0.51 6.43 -3.18
C VAL A 146 -0.44 5.70 -4.52
N HIS A 147 0.06 4.46 -4.51
CA HIS A 147 0.16 3.62 -5.69
C HIS A 147 0.03 2.12 -5.38
N ARG A 148 -0.11 1.30 -6.43
CA ARG A 148 -0.02 -0.16 -6.33
C ARG A 148 1.45 -0.54 -6.10
N PRO A 149 1.76 -1.47 -5.18
CA PRO A 149 3.14 -1.80 -4.88
C PRO A 149 3.86 -2.38 -6.10
N SER A 150 5.14 -2.05 -6.24
CA SER A 150 6.12 -2.81 -7.02
C SER A 150 6.50 -4.11 -6.30
N ASP A 151 7.22 -5.03 -6.96
CA ASP A 151 7.65 -6.29 -6.34
C ASP A 151 8.43 -6.07 -5.04
N ALA A 152 9.36 -5.11 -5.04
CA ALA A 152 10.16 -4.78 -3.86
C ALA A 152 9.33 -4.17 -2.72
N GLU A 153 8.32 -3.38 -3.05
CA GLU A 153 7.39 -2.84 -2.06
C GLU A 153 6.47 -3.92 -1.52
N LEU A 154 6.03 -4.85 -2.37
CA LEU A 154 5.24 -5.99 -1.95
C LEU A 154 6.01 -6.88 -0.97
N ASP A 155 7.30 -7.11 -1.21
CA ASP A 155 8.19 -7.85 -0.29
C ASP A 155 8.38 -7.14 1.05
N ALA A 156 8.46 -5.80 1.04
CA ALA A 156 8.54 -5.01 2.27
C ALA A 156 7.18 -4.93 3.00
N LEU A 157 6.08 -5.02 2.27
CA LEU A 157 4.73 -4.82 2.78
C LEU A 157 4.11 -6.10 3.35
N LEU A 158 4.09 -7.17 2.55
CA LEU A 158 3.41 -8.42 2.89
C LEU A 158 4.43 -9.56 3.01
N PRO A 159 4.35 -10.38 4.07
CA PRO A 159 5.13 -11.60 4.15
C PRO A 159 4.80 -12.51 2.97
N ALA A 160 5.76 -13.36 2.59
CA ALA A 160 5.50 -14.41 1.63
C ALA A 160 4.31 -15.27 2.09
N ALA A 161 3.46 -15.67 1.15
CA ALA A 161 2.34 -16.55 1.45
C ALA A 161 2.89 -17.86 2.05
N PRO A 162 2.22 -18.43 3.08
CA PRO A 162 2.64 -19.72 3.63
C PRO A 162 2.69 -20.76 2.51
N ALA A 163 3.84 -21.43 2.35
CA ALA A 163 3.88 -22.64 1.54
C ALA A 163 2.91 -23.63 2.18
N GLY A 164 1.93 -24.12 1.40
CA GLY A 164 0.82 -24.95 1.89
C GLY A 164 1.26 -26.02 2.88
N GLY A 165 1.18 -25.68 4.17
CA GLY A 165 1.55 -26.50 5.30
C GLY A 165 0.31 -26.65 6.15
N GLY A 166 -0.01 -27.89 6.52
CA GLY A 166 -1.18 -28.21 7.33
C GLY A 166 -1.19 -27.42 8.64
N SER A 167 -2.35 -27.41 9.30
CA SER A 167 -2.50 -26.90 10.66
C SER A 167 -1.33 -27.35 11.54
N VAL A 168 -0.72 -26.41 12.26
CA VAL A 168 0.34 -26.76 13.22
C VAL A 168 -0.31 -27.56 14.35
N GLU A 169 0.06 -28.82 14.46
CA GLU A 169 -0.42 -29.69 15.54
C GLU A 169 0.15 -29.20 16.88
N ARG A 170 -0.71 -28.61 17.71
CA ARG A 170 -0.35 -28.21 19.08
C ARG A 170 -0.50 -29.41 20.01
N GLY A 171 0.58 -30.16 20.20
CA GLY A 171 0.61 -31.38 21.02
C GLY A 171 0.36 -31.16 22.53
N ASP A 172 0.20 -29.90 22.97
CA ASP A 172 -0.13 -29.49 24.33
C ASP A 172 -1.62 -29.18 24.54
N LEU A 173 -2.43 -29.19 23.46
CA LEU A 173 -3.87 -29.05 23.57
C LEU A 173 -4.53 -30.39 23.94
N PRO A 174 -5.44 -30.40 24.93
CA PRO A 174 -6.31 -31.54 25.18
C PRO A 174 -7.12 -31.91 23.92
N PRO A 175 -7.35 -33.20 23.63
CA PRO A 175 -8.16 -33.64 22.49
C PRO A 175 -9.65 -33.25 22.61
N GLU A 176 -10.08 -32.96 23.84
CA GLU A 176 -11.42 -32.50 24.21
C GLU A 176 -11.26 -31.38 25.24
N GLY A 177 -11.95 -30.26 25.08
CA GLY A 177 -11.86 -29.13 26.02
C GLY A 177 -11.90 -27.77 25.33
N ASP A 178 -11.84 -26.70 26.11
CA ASP A 178 -11.88 -25.30 25.66
C ASP A 178 -10.57 -24.81 25.01
N GLY A 179 -9.59 -25.71 24.85
CA GLY A 179 -8.28 -25.38 24.28
C GLY A 179 -7.34 -24.68 25.27
N ALA A 180 -7.64 -24.69 26.58
CA ALA A 180 -6.72 -24.24 27.60
C ALA A 180 -5.50 -25.17 27.71
N PRO A 181 -4.27 -24.63 27.83
CA PRO A 181 -3.09 -25.43 28.15
C PRO A 181 -3.29 -26.19 29.46
N ASN A 182 -2.77 -27.42 29.53
CA ASN A 182 -2.81 -28.17 30.78
C ASN A 182 -1.81 -27.58 31.79
N ASN A 183 -2.34 -26.87 32.81
CA ASN A 183 -1.57 -26.20 33.86
C ASN A 183 -1.58 -26.97 35.19
N GLU A 184 -1.58 -28.31 35.18
CA GLU A 184 -1.48 -29.13 36.41
C GLU A 184 -0.12 -28.86 37.11
N ALA A 185 -0.04 -27.74 37.82
CA ALA A 185 1.04 -27.40 38.69
C ALA A 185 0.92 -28.33 39.90
N ASN A 186 1.88 -29.24 40.07
CA ASN A 186 2.05 -30.02 41.29
C ASN A 186 2.28 -29.06 42.47
N THR A 187 1.21 -28.59 43.10
CA THR A 187 1.26 -27.91 44.39
C THR A 187 1.38 -28.98 45.47
N THR A 188 2.58 -29.50 45.68
CA THR A 188 2.92 -30.14 46.96
C THR A 188 3.21 -29.03 47.96
N GLY A 189 2.29 -28.86 48.91
CA GLY A 189 2.47 -28.07 50.13
C GLY A 189 3.27 -28.81 51.20
#